data_AF-A0A392MCR9-F1
#
_entry.id   AF-A0A392MCR9-F1
#
_cell.length_a   1.000
_cell.length_b   1.000
_cell.length_c   1.000
_cell.angle_alpha   90.00
_cell.angle_beta   90.00
_cell.angle_gamma   90.00
#
_symmetry.space_group_name_H-M   'P 1'
#
loop_
_entity.id
_entity.type
_entity.pdbx_description
1 polymer ?
#
loop_
_entity_poly.entity_id
_entity_poly.type
_entity_poly.pdbx_seq_one_letter_code
_entity_poly.pdbx_strand_id
1 'polypeptide(L)'
;MDHAKSIWGDEDLSCISLNPGTSAMHKLRPQPSWDRTCTAAAAAGLLSELQLLPRFSSIGLDKQSEAVEHALTVLLDALTKRRLRMG
;
A
#
# COMPACT_ATOMS: atom_id res chain seq x y z
N MET A 1 -12.24 28.44 -1.53
CA MET A 1 -12.62 27.10 -2.05
C MET A 1 -12.65 27.06 -3.58
N ASP A 2 -12.32 28.18 -4.23
CA ASP A 2 -12.58 28.40 -5.67
C ASP A 2 -11.50 27.82 -6.59
N HIS A 3 -10.27 27.66 -6.10
CA HIS A 3 -9.19 27.08 -6.89
C HIS A 3 -9.39 25.57 -7.16
N ALA A 4 -9.88 24.83 -6.16
CA ALA A 4 -10.15 23.40 -6.32
C ALA A 4 -11.27 23.15 -7.34
N LYS A 5 -12.38 23.92 -7.26
CA LYS A 5 -13.46 23.88 -8.25
C LYS A 5 -13.00 24.28 -9.65
N SER A 6 -12.09 25.25 -9.76
CA SER A 6 -11.53 25.67 -11.06
C SER A 6 -10.66 24.61 -11.72
N ILE A 7 -9.98 23.75 -10.96
CA ILE A 7 -9.09 22.72 -11.50
C ILE A 7 -9.86 21.41 -11.77
N TRP A 8 -10.80 21.05 -10.90
CA TRP A 8 -11.43 19.73 -10.91
C TRP A 8 -12.92 19.75 -11.34
N GLY A 9 -13.51 20.93 -11.54
CA GLY A 9 -14.93 21.07 -11.83
C GLY A 9 -15.82 20.94 -10.58
N ASP A 10 -17.13 20.90 -10.80
CA ASP A 10 -18.15 20.71 -9.74
C ASP A 10 -18.54 19.22 -9.57
N GLU A 11 -17.78 18.30 -10.17
CA GLU A 11 -18.00 16.86 -10.03
C GLU A 11 -17.48 16.35 -8.68
N ASP A 12 -18.28 15.50 -8.02
CA ASP A 12 -17.86 14.79 -6.82
C ASP A 12 -16.65 13.90 -7.16
N LEU A 13 -15.49 14.29 -6.63
CA LEU A 13 -14.26 13.50 -6.77
C LEU A 13 -14.46 12.15 -6.09
N SER A 14 -14.40 11.09 -6.88
CA SER A 14 -14.44 9.71 -6.38
C SER A 14 -13.23 9.45 -5.50
N CYS A 15 -13.41 9.60 -4.19
CA CYS A 15 -12.37 9.36 -3.20
C CYS A 15 -12.31 7.86 -2.88
N ILE A 16 -11.09 7.30 -2.88
CA ILE A 16 -10.84 5.95 -2.38
C ILE A 16 -10.24 6.09 -0.98
N SER A 17 -10.94 5.55 0.02
CA SER A 17 -10.40 5.43 1.37
C SER A 17 -9.51 4.20 1.43
N LEU A 18 -8.23 4.39 1.74
CA LEU A 18 -7.29 3.28 1.91
C LEU A 18 -7.32 2.82 3.36
N ASN A 19 -7.67 1.55 3.59
CA ASN A 19 -7.39 0.88 4.84
C ASN A 19 -6.18 -0.06 4.64
N PRO A 20 -4.94 0.38 4.94
CA PRO A 20 -3.73 -0.38 4.63
C PRO A 20 -3.59 -1.70 5.42
N GLY A 21 -4.56 -2.07 6.27
CA GLY A 21 -4.59 -3.35 6.96
C GLY A 21 -3.32 -3.65 7.75
N THR A 22 -3.14 -4.93 8.14
CA THR A 22 -1.93 -5.39 8.82
C THR A 22 -0.89 -5.88 7.82
N SER A 23 -0.24 -4.97 7.09
CA SER A 23 0.84 -5.29 6.15
C SER A 23 2.12 -5.77 6.85
N ALA A 24 2.88 -6.67 6.19
CA ALA A 24 4.21 -7.10 6.64
C ALA A 24 5.20 -5.92 6.78
N MET A 25 4.96 -4.81 6.07
CA MET A 25 5.71 -3.55 6.22
C MET A 25 5.80 -3.06 7.67
N HIS A 26 4.75 -3.26 8.47
CA HIS A 26 4.74 -2.77 9.86
C HIS A 26 5.85 -3.40 10.71
N LYS A 27 6.25 -4.63 10.37
CA LYS A 27 7.32 -5.37 11.06
C LYS A 27 8.71 -5.06 10.51
N LEU A 28 8.80 -4.49 9.31
CA LEU A 28 10.05 -4.05 8.68
C LEU A 28 10.52 -2.67 9.17
N ARG A 29 9.64 -1.90 9.83
CA ARG A 29 9.93 -0.53 10.24
C ARG A 29 10.90 -0.52 11.42
N PRO A 30 12.08 0.12 11.32
CA PRO A 30 12.83 0.54 12.49
C PRO A 30 11.99 1.63 13.19
N GLN A 31 11.66 1.47 14.47
CA GLN A 31 11.11 2.62 15.22
C GLN A 31 12.23 3.62 15.57
N PRO A 32 11.99 4.95 15.61
CA PRO A 32 10.72 5.66 15.48
C PRO A 32 10.78 6.76 14.40
N SER A 33 10.46 6.46 13.14
CA SER A 33 9.99 7.51 12.22
C SER A 33 8.47 7.35 12.09
N TRP A 34 7.72 8.07 12.91
CA TRP A 34 6.26 8.02 12.90
C TRP A 34 5.67 8.59 11.60
N ASP A 35 6.44 9.40 10.85
CA ASP A 35 5.94 10.20 9.71
C ASP A 35 6.10 9.62 8.30
N ARG A 36 6.69 8.44 8.11
CA ARG A 36 6.85 7.87 6.75
C ARG A 36 5.78 6.85 6.42
N THR A 37 4.68 7.29 5.83
CA THR A 37 3.67 6.45 5.19
C THR A 37 4.33 5.25 4.51
N CYS A 38 3.90 4.04 4.86
CA CYS A 38 4.45 2.78 4.36
C CYS A 38 4.14 2.61 2.87
N THR A 39 4.96 3.18 1.99
CA THR A 39 4.71 3.29 0.54
C THR A 39 4.30 1.96 -0.10
N ALA A 40 4.94 0.85 0.27
CA ALA A 40 4.61 -0.47 -0.29
C ALA A 40 3.26 -1.01 0.21
N ALA A 41 2.93 -0.85 1.49
CA ALA A 41 1.63 -1.26 2.03
C ALA A 41 0.49 -0.37 1.52
N ALA A 42 0.73 0.93 1.38
CA ALA A 42 -0.20 1.86 0.76
C ALA A 42 -0.45 1.50 -0.72
N ALA A 43 0.60 1.11 -1.45
CA ALA A 43 0.49 0.65 -2.84
C ALA A 43 -0.31 -0.66 -2.93
N ALA A 44 -0.03 -1.65 -2.07
CA ALA A 44 -0.80 -2.90 -2.03
C ALA A 44 -2.28 -2.64 -1.72
N GLY A 45 -2.58 -1.83 -0.69
CA GLY A 45 -3.95 -1.43 -0.37
C GLY A 45 -4.65 -0.72 -1.53
N LEU A 46 -3.97 0.20 -2.22
CA LEU A 46 -4.53 0.89 -3.39
C LEU A 46 -4.84 -0.07 -4.54
N LEU A 47 -3.96 -1.03 -4.83
CA LEU A 47 -4.18 -2.04 -5.86
C LEU A 47 -5.40 -2.90 -5.55
N SER A 48 -5.58 -3.30 -4.29
CA SER A 48 -6.74 -4.06 -3.84
C SER A 48 -8.06 -3.28 -4.00
N GLU A 49 -8.08 -2.00 -3.61
CA GLU A 49 -9.28 -1.15 -3.75
C GLU A 49 -9.61 -0.87 -5.22
N LEU A 50 -8.59 -0.61 -6.05
CA LEU A 50 -8.79 -0.36 -7.48
C LEU A 50 -9.34 -1.59 -8.20
N GLN A 51 -8.94 -2.81 -7.82
CA GLN A 51 -9.45 -4.04 -8.40
C GLN A 51 -10.98 -4.18 -8.29
N LEU A 52 -11.60 -3.61 -7.24
CA LEU A 52 -13.04 -3.66 -7.01
C LEU A 52 -13.82 -2.79 -8.01
N LEU A 53 -13.16 -1.84 -8.66
CA LEU A 53 -13.80 -1.00 -9.66
C LEU A 53 -13.96 -1.76 -10.98
N PRO A 54 -15.16 -1.78 -11.59
CA PRO A 54 -15.42 -2.49 -12.84
C PRO A 54 -14.45 -2.15 -13.99
N ARG A 55 -13.93 -0.92 -14.01
CA ARG A 55 -12.96 -0.46 -15.02
C ARG A 55 -11.59 -1.15 -14.91
N PHE A 56 -11.23 -1.63 -13.73
CA PHE A 56 -9.90 -2.18 -13.45
C PHE A 56 -9.93 -3.69 -13.14
N SER A 57 -11.11 -4.28 -12.98
CA SER A 57 -11.27 -5.68 -12.57
C SER A 57 -10.61 -6.70 -13.53
N SER A 58 -10.44 -6.36 -14.81
CA SER A 58 -9.78 -7.23 -15.79
C SER A 58 -8.24 -7.14 -15.78
N ILE A 59 -7.66 -6.18 -15.06
CA ILE A 59 -6.21 -5.91 -15.07
C ILE A 59 -5.44 -6.83 -14.11
N GLY A 60 -6.13 -7.43 -13.13
CA GLY A 60 -5.51 -8.34 -12.15
C GLY A 60 -4.65 -7.61 -11.13
N LEU A 61 -5.14 -6.48 -10.61
CA LEU A 61 -4.45 -5.67 -9.60
C LEU A 61 -4.38 -6.38 -8.24
N ASP A 62 -5.31 -7.29 -7.95
CA ASP A 62 -5.26 -8.22 -6.81
C ASP A 62 -3.96 -9.02 -6.78
N LYS A 63 -3.54 -9.57 -7.92
CA LYS A 63 -2.30 -10.35 -8.02
C LYS A 63 -1.06 -9.51 -7.75
N GLN A 64 -1.09 -8.24 -8.18
CA GLN A 64 0.02 -7.31 -7.93
C GLN A 64 0.06 -6.90 -6.45
N SER A 65 -1.10 -6.71 -5.82
CA SER A 65 -1.20 -6.48 -4.38
C SER A 65 -0.61 -7.66 -3.59
N GLU A 66 -0.99 -8.89 -3.92
CA GLU A 66 -0.47 -10.11 -3.30
C GLU A 66 1.05 -10.25 -3.50
N ALA A 67 1.55 -10.00 -4.71
CA ALA A 67 2.98 -10.07 -5.02
C ALA A 67 3.80 -9.08 -4.17
N VAL A 68 3.28 -7.86 -3.96
CA VAL A 68 3.92 -6.85 -3.11
C VAL A 68 3.98 -7.33 -1.66
N GLU A 69 2.86 -7.77 -1.07
CA GLU A 69 2.85 -8.28 0.32
C GLU A 69 3.72 -9.54 0.50
N HIS A 70 3.76 -10.43 -0.49
CA HIS A 70 4.63 -11.59 -0.47
C HIS A 70 6.10 -11.20 -0.45
N ALA A 71 6.52 -10.28 -1.33
CA ALA A 71 7.90 -9.80 -1.39
C ALA A 71 8.35 -9.17 -0.06
N LEU A 72 7.46 -8.43 0.61
CA LEU A 72 7.72 -7.85 1.91
C LEU A 72 7.86 -8.90 3.02
N THR A 73 7.04 -9.95 2.96
CA THR A 73 7.13 -11.09 3.88
C THR A 73 8.46 -11.82 3.72
N VAL A 74 8.89 -12.09 2.48
CA VAL A 74 10.19 -12.71 2.18
C VAL A 74 11.34 -11.84 2.68
N LEU A 75 11.27 -10.52 2.45
CA LEU A 75 12.28 -9.58 2.93
C LEU A 75 12.38 -9.59 4.46
N LEU A 76 11.24 -9.56 5.16
CA LEU A 76 11.19 -9.61 6.62
C LEU A 76 11.83 -10.89 7.17
N ASP A 77 11.51 -12.03 6.57
CA ASP A 77 12.09 -13.32 6.95
C ASP A 77 13.61 -13.35 6.73
N ALA A 78 14.07 -12.90 5.56
CA ALA A 78 15.50 -12.83 5.24
C ALA A 78 16.29 -11.94 6.22
N LEU A 79 15.75 -10.75 6.54
CA LEU A 79 16.36 -9.82 7.50
C LEU A 79 16.36 -10.40 8.92
N THR A 80 15.27 -11.05 9.34
CA THR A 80 15.16 -11.70 10.65
C THR A 80 16.18 -12.83 10.79
N LYS A 81 16.29 -13.70 9.78
CA LYS A 81 17.29 -14.78 9.71
C LYS A 81 18.72 -14.25 9.68
N ARG A 82 18.97 -13.14 8.98
CA ARG A 82 20.29 -12.48 8.99
C ARG A 82 20.64 -11.97 10.38
N ARG A 83 19.71 -11.29 11.07
CA ARG A 83 19.93 -10.78 12.44
C ARG A 83 20.28 -11.90 13.42
N LEU A 84 19.58 -13.03 13.37
CA LEU A 84 19.84 -14.19 14.24
C LEU A 84 21.24 -14.81 14.03
N ARG A 85 21.78 -14.75 12.82
CA ARG A 85 23.11 -15.31 12.49
C ARG A 85 24.27 -14.39 12.86
N MET A 86 24.00 -13.11 13.04
CA MET A 86 25.00 -12.09 13.38
C MET A 86 25.02 -11.78 14.90
N GLY A 87 24.36 -12.63 15.71
CA GLY A 87 24.38 -12.55 17.17
C GLY A 87 25.76 -12.81 17.75
#